data_AF-A0A9E1VS57-F1
#
_entry.id   AF-A0A9E1VS57-F1
#
_cell.length_a   1.000
_cell.length_b   1.000
_cell.length_c   1.000
_cell.angle_alpha   90.00
_cell.angle_beta   90.00
_cell.angle_gamma   90.00
#
_symmetry.space_group_name_H-M   'P 1'
#
loop_
_entity.id
_entity.type
_entity.pdbx_description
1 polymer ?
#
loop_
_entity_poly.entity_id
_entity_poly.type
_entity_poly.pdbx_seq_one_letter_code
_entity_poly.pdbx_strand_id
1 'polypeptide(L)'
;MVQKIMVPPYFGPISCWKQIINSTILWDVHQNYIKQTYRNRTFIHSANGLQKLTVPVKHSKIKFSMLEAKIDNTIAWQKNHWRSIQSAYSSSPFFEFYKDSLEKIYLKKYTDLTKFNFDIINLIFEWIEIEIKSELSKGYNIWYENSLDLRKNIENKRCTSSENIRYRQVFSNKNGFLNDLSIMDLIFNEGPNSISYLK
;
A
#
# COMPACT_ATOMS: atom_id res chain seq x y z
N MET A 1 -7.47 -10.84 20.66
CA MET A 1 -7.23 -10.55 19.22
C MET A 1 -5.81 -10.99 18.92
N VAL A 2 -5.59 -11.92 17.99
CA VAL A 2 -4.24 -12.42 17.66
C VAL A 2 -3.44 -11.29 17.01
N GLN A 3 -2.20 -11.06 17.45
CA GLN A 3 -1.32 -10.07 16.82
C GLN A 3 -0.93 -10.55 15.43
N LYS A 4 -1.03 -9.69 14.42
CA LYS A 4 -0.64 -9.98 13.04
C LYS A 4 0.67 -9.31 12.71
N ILE A 5 1.54 -10.03 12.00
CA ILE A 5 2.88 -9.56 11.66
C ILE A 5 2.94 -9.26 10.19
N MET A 6 3.27 -8.03 9.87
CA MET A 6 3.23 -7.52 8.50
C MET A 6 4.44 -6.64 8.25
N VAL A 7 4.78 -6.43 6.98
CA VAL A 7 5.73 -5.39 6.59
C VAL A 7 4.93 -4.19 6.06
N PRO A 8 5.37 -2.93 6.26
CA PRO A 8 4.60 -1.78 5.81
C PRO A 8 4.54 -1.74 4.27
N PRO A 9 3.34 -1.80 3.65
CA PRO A 9 3.21 -1.81 2.19
C PRO A 9 3.21 -0.40 1.58
N TYR A 10 3.59 -0.31 0.31
CA TYR A 10 3.36 0.87 -0.53
C TYR A 10 1.94 0.79 -1.11
N PHE A 11 0.97 1.48 -0.50
CA PHE A 11 -0.46 1.43 -0.86
C PHE A 11 -0.93 0.01 -1.20
N GLY A 12 -0.77 -0.92 -0.25
CA GLY A 12 -1.06 -2.35 -0.44
C GLY A 12 -2.46 -2.62 -1.01
N PRO A 13 -2.69 -3.85 -1.49
CA PRO A 13 -3.96 -4.24 -2.08
C PRO A 13 -5.08 -4.27 -1.02
N ILE A 14 -6.34 -4.17 -1.43
CA ILE A 14 -7.51 -4.14 -0.51
C ILE A 14 -7.48 -5.31 0.49
N SER A 15 -7.15 -6.51 0.02
CA SER A 15 -7.01 -7.71 0.85
C SER A 15 -6.00 -7.54 2.00
N CYS A 16 -4.91 -6.79 1.78
CA CYS A 16 -3.94 -6.44 2.81
C CYS A 16 -4.56 -5.52 3.86
N TRP A 17 -5.37 -4.53 3.45
CA TRP A 17 -6.01 -3.58 4.35
C TRP A 17 -7.12 -4.18 5.20
N LYS A 18 -7.85 -5.19 4.69
CA LYS A 18 -8.76 -6.00 5.51
C LYS A 18 -8.05 -6.69 6.67
N GLN A 19 -6.83 -7.18 6.44
CA GLN A 19 -6.05 -7.80 7.49
C GLN A 19 -5.56 -6.79 8.52
N ILE A 20 -5.23 -5.57 8.08
CA ILE A 20 -4.74 -4.47 8.90
C ILE A 20 -5.83 -3.94 9.83
N ILE A 21 -7.02 -3.61 9.30
CA ILE A 21 -8.09 -2.92 10.05
C ILE A 21 -8.68 -3.77 11.17
N ASN A 22 -8.73 -5.08 10.99
CA ASN A 22 -9.38 -6.00 11.94
C ASN A 22 -8.42 -6.56 13.00
N SER A 23 -7.23 -5.97 13.24
CA SER A 23 -6.19 -6.58 14.08
C SER A 23 -5.19 -5.64 14.72
N THR A 24 -4.52 -6.11 15.77
CA THR A 24 -3.29 -5.49 16.30
C THR A 24 -2.11 -5.86 15.41
N ILE A 25 -1.36 -4.87 14.94
CA ILE A 25 -0.29 -5.07 13.96
C ILE A 25 1.09 -4.95 14.59
N LEU A 26 1.99 -5.86 14.28
CA LEU A 26 3.42 -5.69 14.45
C LEU A 26 4.07 -5.47 13.09
N TRP A 27 4.58 -4.26 12.86
CA TRP A 27 5.32 -3.92 11.66
C TRP A 27 6.75 -4.41 11.75
N ASP A 28 7.06 -5.44 10.98
CA ASP A 28 8.40 -6.00 10.85
C ASP A 28 9.21 -5.20 9.84
N VAL A 29 10.03 -4.30 10.36
CA VAL A 29 10.89 -3.41 9.58
C VAL A 29 12.33 -3.94 9.47
N HIS A 30 12.68 -4.95 10.28
CA HIS A 30 14.00 -5.58 10.29
C HIS A 30 14.10 -6.71 9.27
N GLN A 31 12.98 -7.21 8.76
CA GLN A 31 12.97 -8.21 7.70
C GLN A 31 13.74 -7.79 6.45
N ASN A 32 14.25 -8.81 5.76
CA ASN A 32 14.98 -8.62 4.52
C ASN A 32 14.09 -7.92 3.50
N TYR A 33 14.64 -6.89 2.84
CA TYR A 33 13.98 -6.25 1.74
C TYR A 33 13.91 -7.20 0.54
N ILE A 34 12.69 -7.49 0.09
CA ILE A 34 12.44 -8.31 -1.10
C ILE A 34 11.91 -7.40 -2.19
N LYS A 35 12.66 -7.35 -3.30
CA LYS A 35 12.25 -6.62 -4.50
C LYS A 35 10.98 -7.22 -5.09
N GLN A 36 10.27 -6.40 -5.85
CA GLN A 36 9.14 -6.84 -6.66
C GLN A 36 7.87 -7.23 -5.90
N THR A 37 7.72 -6.77 -4.66
CA THR A 37 6.56 -7.06 -3.80
C THR A 37 5.81 -5.78 -3.46
N TYR A 38 4.72 -5.89 -2.71
CA TYR A 38 3.95 -4.74 -2.24
C TYR A 38 4.71 -3.82 -1.27
N ARG A 39 5.95 -4.15 -0.89
CA ARG A 39 6.85 -3.25 -0.13
C ARG A 39 7.19 -1.98 -0.90
N ASN A 40 7.30 -2.07 -2.23
CA ASN A 40 7.66 -0.94 -3.08
C ASN A 40 6.86 -0.90 -4.40
N ARG A 41 5.80 -1.70 -4.52
CA ARG A 41 4.94 -1.75 -5.70
C ARG A 41 3.48 -1.66 -5.31
N THR A 42 2.71 -1.02 -6.17
CA THR A 42 1.25 -1.03 -6.08
C THR A 42 0.65 -1.09 -7.48
N PHE A 43 -0.63 -1.46 -7.55
CA PHE A 43 -1.38 -1.55 -8.79
C PHE A 43 -2.63 -0.69 -8.72
N ILE A 44 -2.86 0.09 -9.78
CA ILE A 44 -3.98 1.03 -9.92
C ILE A 44 -4.74 0.74 -11.21
N HIS A 45 -6.00 1.18 -11.28
CA HIS A 45 -6.79 1.09 -12.51
C HIS A 45 -6.59 2.34 -13.36
N SER A 46 -5.85 2.20 -14.47
CA SER A 46 -5.66 3.28 -15.44
C SER A 46 -6.61 3.15 -16.64
N ALA A 47 -6.65 4.17 -17.50
CA ALA A 47 -7.40 4.11 -18.75
C ALA A 47 -6.98 2.95 -19.67
N ASN A 48 -5.75 2.44 -19.52
CA ASN A 48 -5.20 1.31 -20.27
C ASN A 48 -5.26 -0.02 -19.48
N GLY A 49 -6.04 -0.06 -18.40
CA GLY A 49 -6.19 -1.22 -17.53
C GLY A 49 -5.20 -1.20 -16.36
N LEU A 50 -4.74 -2.39 -15.96
CA LEU A 50 -3.89 -2.56 -14.79
C LEU A 50 -2.53 -1.85 -14.96
N GLN A 51 -2.31 -0.79 -14.19
CA GLN A 51 -1.05 -0.06 -14.18
C GLN A 51 -0.28 -0.33 -12.90
N LYS A 52 1.01 -0.65 -13.04
CA LYS A 52 1.93 -0.90 -11.93
C LYS A 52 2.75 0.34 -11.63
N LEU A 53 2.77 0.77 -10.38
CA LEU A 53 3.69 1.78 -9.86
C LEU A 53 4.79 1.09 -9.05
N THR A 54 6.02 1.58 -9.13
CA THR A 54 7.17 0.99 -8.44
C THR A 54 8.09 2.08 -7.91
N VAL A 55 8.21 2.17 -6.58
CA VAL A 55 9.19 3.03 -5.94
C VAL A 55 10.58 2.44 -6.22
N PRO A 56 11.48 3.17 -6.88
CA PRO A 56 12.82 2.69 -7.19
C PRO A 56 13.63 2.64 -5.89
N VAL A 57 14.28 1.50 -5.65
CA VAL A 57 15.12 1.26 -4.46
C VAL A 57 16.53 0.96 -4.94
N LYS A 58 17.53 1.57 -4.30
CA LYS A 58 18.94 1.41 -4.65
C LYS A 58 19.33 -0.06 -4.62
N HIS A 59 20.04 -0.50 -5.64
CA HIS A 59 20.50 -1.88 -5.70
C HIS A 59 21.70 -2.08 -4.76
N SER A 60 21.61 -3.09 -3.90
CA SER A 60 22.75 -3.66 -3.19
C SER A 60 22.97 -5.12 -3.63
N LYS A 61 24.23 -5.55 -3.62
CA LYS A 61 24.63 -6.96 -3.78
C LYS A 61 24.44 -7.75 -2.49
N ILE A 62 24.51 -7.08 -1.33
CA ILE A 62 24.34 -7.66 -0.01
C ILE A 62 22.87 -7.53 0.38
N LYS A 63 22.31 -8.53 1.07
CA LYS A 63 20.96 -8.43 1.64
C LYS A 63 20.93 -7.30 2.68
N PHE A 64 19.86 -6.53 2.67
CA PHE A 64 19.62 -5.45 3.61
C PHE A 64 18.18 -5.53 4.11
N SER A 65 17.96 -5.00 5.30
CA SER A 65 16.64 -4.93 5.93
C SER A 65 15.74 -3.89 5.26
N MET A 66 14.45 -3.92 5.57
CA MET A 66 13.52 -2.91 5.08
C MET A 66 13.89 -1.51 5.59
N LEU A 67 14.34 -1.39 6.85
CA LEU A 67 14.87 -0.14 7.42
C LEU A 67 16.04 0.46 6.63
N GLU A 68 16.91 -0.38 6.06
CA GLU A 68 18.07 0.06 5.29
C GLU A 68 17.73 0.37 3.83
N ALA A 69 16.51 0.10 3.39
CA ALA A 69 16.09 0.29 2.00
C ALA A 69 16.01 1.77 1.62
N LYS A 70 17.03 2.23 0.89
CA LYS A 70 17.09 3.61 0.37
C LYS A 70 16.44 3.75 -1.00
N ILE A 71 15.65 4.80 -1.16
CA ILE A 71 15.02 5.17 -2.43
C ILE A 71 16.07 5.69 -3.40
N ASP A 72 15.95 5.28 -4.66
CA ASP A 72 16.76 5.80 -5.76
C ASP A 72 16.07 7.00 -6.42
N ASN A 73 16.51 8.20 -6.03
CA ASN A 73 15.98 9.47 -6.54
C ASN A 73 16.69 9.98 -7.81
N THR A 74 17.45 9.14 -8.52
CA THR A 74 18.01 9.51 -9.84
C THR A 74 16.91 9.72 -10.88
N ILE A 75 15.78 9.05 -10.70
CA ILE A 75 14.58 9.18 -11.54
C ILE A 75 13.52 9.96 -10.76
N ALA A 76 12.78 10.82 -11.45
CA ALA A 76 11.66 11.58 -10.88
C ALA A 76 10.41 10.71 -10.63
N TRP A 77 10.55 9.61 -9.88
CA TRP A 77 9.51 8.61 -9.66
C TRP A 77 8.28 9.20 -8.95
N GLN A 78 8.45 10.11 -7.98
CA GLN A 78 7.34 10.74 -7.26
C GLN A 78 6.43 11.52 -8.22
N LYS A 79 7.05 12.33 -9.11
CA LYS A 79 6.33 13.09 -10.14
C LYS A 79 5.60 12.16 -11.12
N ASN A 80 6.22 11.06 -11.51
CA ASN A 80 5.63 10.08 -12.42
C ASN A 80 4.45 9.32 -11.78
N HIS A 81 4.60 8.92 -10.51
CA HIS A 81 3.56 8.27 -9.73
C HIS A 81 2.38 9.22 -9.52
N TRP A 82 2.63 10.47 -9.12
CA TRP A 82 1.59 11.47 -8.90
C TRP A 82 0.76 11.70 -10.17
N ARG A 83 1.42 11.93 -11.32
CA ARG A 83 0.74 12.06 -12.61
C ARG A 83 -0.10 10.83 -12.98
N SER A 84 0.42 9.64 -12.70
CA SER A 84 -0.30 8.38 -12.96
C SER A 84 -1.55 8.25 -12.10
N ILE A 85 -1.45 8.63 -10.82
CA ILE A 85 -2.57 8.64 -9.88
C ILE A 85 -3.62 9.68 -10.30
N GLN A 86 -3.21 10.90 -10.62
CA GLN A 86 -4.12 11.94 -11.13
C GLN A 86 -4.85 11.45 -12.38
N SER A 87 -4.13 10.90 -13.35
CA SER A 87 -4.75 10.38 -14.59
C SER A 87 -5.68 9.19 -14.35
N ALA A 88 -5.44 8.39 -13.33
CA ALA A 88 -6.26 7.22 -13.02
C ALA A 88 -7.56 7.60 -12.27
N TYR A 89 -7.49 8.62 -11.42
CA TYR A 89 -8.54 8.87 -10.42
C TYR A 89 -9.17 10.25 -10.48
N SER A 90 -8.74 11.17 -11.35
CA SER A 90 -9.31 12.53 -11.43
C SER A 90 -10.83 12.58 -11.63
N SER A 91 -11.41 11.54 -12.24
CA SER A 91 -12.86 11.41 -12.45
C SER A 91 -13.56 10.49 -11.45
N SER A 92 -12.86 10.03 -10.41
CA SER A 92 -13.50 9.25 -9.36
C SER A 92 -14.28 10.18 -8.41
N PRO A 93 -15.37 9.71 -7.79
CA PRO A 93 -16.24 10.55 -6.97
C PRO A 93 -15.53 11.26 -5.81
N PHE A 94 -14.52 10.64 -5.20
CA PHE A 94 -13.89 11.14 -3.99
C PHE A 94 -12.45 11.65 -4.13
N PHE A 95 -11.83 11.57 -5.32
CA PHE A 95 -10.43 11.95 -5.48
C PHE A 95 -10.14 13.39 -5.05
N GLU A 96 -11.04 14.33 -5.38
CA GLU A 96 -10.90 15.75 -5.07
C GLU A 96 -10.75 16.02 -3.55
N PHE A 97 -11.40 15.21 -2.70
CA PHE A 97 -11.33 15.37 -1.25
C PHE A 97 -10.00 14.91 -0.65
N TYR A 98 -9.32 13.97 -1.32
CA TYR A 98 -8.10 13.34 -0.80
C TYR A 98 -6.83 13.82 -1.50
N LYS A 99 -6.93 14.42 -2.70
CA LYS A 99 -5.79 14.73 -3.56
C LYS A 99 -4.75 15.62 -2.87
N ASP A 100 -5.16 16.63 -2.10
CA ASP A 100 -4.23 17.64 -1.55
C ASP A 100 -3.33 17.02 -0.47
N SER A 101 -3.91 16.15 0.36
CA SER A 101 -3.16 15.42 1.39
C SER A 101 -2.21 14.39 0.78
N LEU A 102 -2.63 13.72 -0.30
CA LEU A 102 -1.77 12.82 -1.06
C LEU A 102 -0.65 13.55 -1.81
N GLU A 103 -0.94 14.71 -2.38
CA GLU A 103 0.05 15.52 -3.10
C GLU A 103 1.18 15.95 -2.17
N LYS A 104 0.88 16.33 -0.92
CA LYS A 104 1.89 16.65 0.10
C LYS A 104 2.89 15.50 0.30
N ILE A 105 2.43 14.23 0.27
CA ILE A 105 3.31 13.07 0.32
C ILE A 105 4.20 12.99 -0.93
N TYR A 106 3.67 13.22 -2.13
CA TYR A 106 4.49 13.17 -3.35
C TYR A 106 5.41 14.39 -3.56
N LEU A 107 5.13 15.52 -2.91
CA LEU A 107 5.99 16.71 -2.90
C LEU A 107 7.16 16.60 -1.90
N LYS A 108 6.96 15.89 -0.78
CA LYS A 108 7.99 15.68 0.23
C LYS A 108 9.09 14.76 -0.31
N LYS A 109 10.36 15.13 -0.13
CA LYS A 109 11.50 14.30 -0.56
C LYS A 109 11.76 13.17 0.43
N TYR A 110 11.80 11.94 -0.06
CA TYR A 110 12.10 10.75 0.75
C TYR A 110 13.42 10.09 0.37
N THR A 111 14.21 9.74 1.38
CA THR A 111 15.43 8.93 1.26
C THR A 111 15.20 7.47 1.63
N ASP A 112 14.26 7.22 2.54
CA ASP A 112 14.00 5.94 3.17
C ASP A 112 12.65 5.38 2.75
N LEU A 113 12.63 4.14 2.27
CA LEU A 113 11.39 3.47 1.85
C LEU A 113 10.45 3.28 3.04
N THR A 114 10.97 2.87 4.19
CA THR A 114 10.17 2.66 5.41
C THR A 114 9.42 3.91 5.82
N LYS A 115 10.10 5.06 5.82
CA LYS A 115 9.50 6.35 6.18
C LYS A 115 8.40 6.75 5.20
N PHE A 116 8.64 6.55 3.91
CA PHE A 116 7.62 6.79 2.89
C PHE A 116 6.39 5.90 3.06
N ASN A 117 6.59 4.61 3.30
CA ASN A 117 5.48 3.67 3.50
C ASN A 117 4.68 4.00 4.77
N PHE A 118 5.32 4.39 5.88
CA PHE A 118 4.61 4.79 7.09
C PHE A 118 3.82 6.08 6.93
N ASP A 119 4.38 7.10 6.26
CA ASP A 119 3.62 8.32 5.99
C ASP A 119 2.37 8.03 5.14
N ILE A 120 2.46 7.08 4.19
CA ILE A 120 1.29 6.59 3.45
C ILE A 120 0.31 5.87 4.36
N ILE A 121 0.79 4.96 5.22
CA ILE A 121 -0.08 4.19 6.11
C ILE A 121 -0.87 5.11 7.03
N ASN A 122 -0.20 6.11 7.60
CA ASN A 122 -0.83 7.11 8.46
C ASN A 122 -1.86 7.93 7.69
N LEU A 123 -1.56 8.33 6.45
CA LEU A 123 -2.50 9.04 5.59
C LEU A 123 -3.76 8.20 5.31
N ILE A 124 -3.61 6.90 5.05
CA ILE A 124 -4.76 6.01 4.85
C ILE A 124 -5.59 5.88 6.14
N PHE A 125 -4.96 5.77 7.30
CA PHE A 125 -5.65 5.74 8.59
C PHE A 125 -6.43 7.04 8.87
N GLU A 126 -5.85 8.18 8.51
CA GLU A 126 -6.53 9.48 8.56
C GLU A 126 -7.77 9.50 7.65
N TRP A 127 -7.64 9.04 6.40
CA TRP A 127 -8.75 9.04 5.43
C TRP A 127 -9.91 8.12 5.79
N ILE A 128 -9.64 6.98 6.43
CA ILE A 128 -10.67 6.04 6.86
C ILE A 128 -11.15 6.28 8.29
N GLU A 129 -10.56 7.26 8.99
CA GLU A 129 -10.87 7.66 10.37
C GLU A 129 -10.78 6.50 11.38
N ILE A 130 -9.69 5.72 11.32
CA ILE A 130 -9.46 4.57 12.21
C ILE A 130 -8.13 4.69 12.92
N GLU A 131 -8.16 4.42 14.22
CA GLU A 131 -6.98 4.18 15.01
C GLU A 131 -6.67 2.68 15.10
N ILE A 132 -5.46 2.30 14.71
CA ILE A 132 -4.98 0.92 14.81
C ILE A 132 -3.88 0.83 15.85
N LYS A 133 -4.01 -0.16 16.75
CA LYS A 133 -2.92 -0.53 17.66
C LYS A 133 -1.82 -1.20 16.84
N SER A 134 -0.72 -0.49 16.64
CA SER A 134 0.44 -1.03 15.95
C SER A 134 1.75 -0.77 16.68
N GLU A 135 2.67 -1.71 16.55
CA GLU A 135 4.01 -1.67 17.14
C GLU A 135 5.07 -1.93 16.07
N LEU A 136 6.31 -1.52 16.32
CA LEU A 136 7.44 -1.87 15.48
C LEU A 136 8.19 -3.07 16.06
N SER A 137 8.63 -3.98 15.21
CA SER A 137 9.59 -5.02 15.60
C SER A 137 10.84 -4.41 16.24
N LYS A 138 11.36 -5.02 17.31
CA LYS A 138 12.59 -4.56 17.99
C LYS A 138 13.88 -5.09 17.36
N GLY A 139 13.78 -6.09 16.49
CA GLY A 139 14.91 -6.74 15.85
C GLY A 139 14.45 -7.77 14.83
N TYR A 140 15.42 -8.41 14.16
CA TYR A 140 15.15 -9.45 13.18
C TYR A 140 14.71 -10.75 13.87
N ASN A 141 13.47 -11.16 13.63
CA ASN A 141 12.92 -12.41 14.13
C ASN A 141 12.41 -13.29 12.99
N ILE A 142 12.80 -14.56 13.01
CA ILE A 142 12.32 -15.56 12.03
C ILE A 142 10.89 -15.95 12.36
N TRP A 143 10.58 -16.13 13.64
CA TRP A 143 9.29 -16.57 14.11
C TRP A 143 8.81 -15.73 15.30
N TYR A 144 7.49 -15.68 15.47
CA TYR A 144 6.83 -15.01 16.57
C TYR A 144 5.77 -15.92 17.16
N GLU A 145 5.85 -16.12 18.47
CA GLU A 145 4.88 -16.90 19.24
C GLU A 145 3.49 -16.25 19.21
N ASN A 146 2.45 -17.08 19.19
CA ASN A 146 1.05 -16.66 19.35
C ASN A 146 0.60 -15.54 18.40
N SER A 147 1.23 -15.46 17.23
CA SER A 147 1.03 -14.40 16.24
C SER A 147 0.75 -15.00 14.87
N LEU A 148 -0.07 -14.31 14.08
CA LEU A 148 -0.32 -14.70 12.69
C LEU A 148 0.66 -13.96 11.77
N ASP A 149 1.61 -14.71 11.21
CA ASP A 149 2.61 -14.16 10.29
C ASP A 149 2.04 -13.99 8.89
N LEU A 150 1.84 -12.73 8.49
CA LEU A 150 1.32 -12.33 7.18
C LEU A 150 2.39 -11.65 6.32
N ARG A 151 3.67 -11.69 6.72
CA ARG A 151 4.77 -11.05 5.96
C ARG A 151 4.87 -11.60 4.54
N LYS A 152 4.60 -12.91 4.36
CA LYS A 152 4.56 -13.60 3.06
C LYS A 152 3.37 -13.20 2.19
N ASN A 153 2.27 -12.72 2.78
CA ASN A 153 1.09 -12.30 2.00
C ASN A 153 1.40 -11.06 1.15
N ILE A 154 2.34 -10.23 1.61
CA ILE A 154 2.83 -9.05 0.90
C ILE A 154 3.83 -9.44 -0.21
N GLU A 155 4.39 -10.66 -0.16
CA GLU A 155 5.32 -11.20 -1.16
C GLU A 155 4.60 -11.83 -2.36
N ASN A 156 3.40 -12.38 -2.14
CA ASN A 156 2.64 -13.02 -3.20
C ASN A 156 2.16 -11.99 -4.23
N LYS A 157 2.67 -12.13 -5.46
CA LYS A 157 2.44 -11.25 -6.63
C LYS A 157 1.00 -11.14 -7.10
N ARG A 158 0.06 -11.79 -6.41
CA ARG A 158 -1.39 -11.75 -6.51
C ARG A 158 -1.86 -12.72 -5.42
N CYS A 159 -2.05 -12.25 -4.19
CA CYS A 159 -3.06 -12.91 -3.38
C CYS A 159 -4.37 -12.61 -4.11
N THR A 160 -4.80 -13.51 -4.99
CA THR A 160 -6.22 -13.58 -5.31
C THR A 160 -6.90 -13.88 -3.99
N SER A 161 -7.31 -12.83 -3.26
CA SER A 161 -8.33 -13.02 -2.26
C SER A 161 -9.47 -13.75 -2.98
N SER A 162 -9.88 -14.88 -2.45
CA SER A 162 -11.10 -15.56 -2.89
C SER A 162 -12.32 -14.63 -2.81
N GLU A 163 -12.22 -13.60 -1.97
CA GLU A 163 -13.17 -12.49 -1.88
C GLU A 163 -13.02 -11.54 -3.08
N ASN A 164 -14.03 -11.58 -3.95
CA ASN A 164 -14.23 -10.65 -5.06
C ASN A 164 -15.03 -9.44 -4.57
N ILE A 165 -14.34 -8.49 -3.95
CA ILE A 165 -14.96 -7.29 -3.37
C ILE A 165 -15.26 -6.31 -4.49
N ARG A 166 -16.50 -6.31 -4.97
CA ARG A 166 -16.92 -5.46 -6.09
C ARG A 166 -17.42 -4.10 -5.62
N TYR A 167 -16.91 -3.06 -6.26
CA TYR A 167 -17.30 -1.67 -6.11
C TYR A 167 -17.17 -0.98 -7.47
N ARG A 168 -17.66 0.26 -7.59
CA ARG A 168 -17.58 0.98 -8.86
C ARG A 168 -16.15 1.44 -9.11
N GLN A 169 -15.61 1.18 -10.31
CA GLN A 169 -14.29 1.68 -10.71
C GLN A 169 -14.42 2.60 -11.91
N VAL A 170 -13.63 3.67 -11.97
CA VAL A 170 -13.65 4.67 -13.05
C VAL A 170 -13.64 4.04 -14.44
N PHE A 171 -12.77 3.05 -14.67
CA PHE A 171 -12.59 2.42 -15.98
C PHE A 171 -13.26 1.04 -16.11
N SER A 172 -14.17 0.67 -15.20
CA SER A 172 -14.84 -0.64 -15.25
C SER A 172 -15.60 -0.88 -16.56
N ASN A 173 -16.18 0.18 -17.13
CA ASN A 173 -16.91 0.10 -18.39
C ASN A 173 -16.00 -0.17 -19.61
N LYS A 174 -14.73 0.23 -19.52
CA LYS A 174 -13.77 0.10 -20.62
C LYS A 174 -12.97 -1.21 -20.54
N ASN A 175 -12.46 -1.52 -19.35
CA ASN A 175 -11.49 -2.61 -19.14
C ASN A 175 -12.01 -3.73 -18.23
N GLY A 176 -13.29 -3.66 -17.83
CA GLY A 176 -13.86 -4.55 -16.82
C GLY A 176 -13.42 -4.20 -15.40
N PHE A 177 -13.99 -4.90 -14.42
CA PHE A 177 -13.60 -4.76 -13.02
C PHE A 177 -12.25 -5.44 -12.75
N LEU A 178 -11.37 -4.76 -12.02
CA LEU A 178 -10.09 -5.31 -11.58
C LEU A 178 -10.10 -5.52 -10.07
N ASN A 179 -9.97 -6.78 -9.64
CA ASN A 179 -9.98 -7.11 -8.22
C ASN A 179 -8.64 -6.80 -7.53
N ASP A 180 -8.72 -6.57 -6.22
CA ASP A 180 -7.59 -6.45 -5.29
C ASP A 180 -6.51 -5.43 -5.70
N LEU A 181 -6.96 -4.29 -6.23
CA LEU A 181 -6.12 -3.13 -6.49
C LEU A 181 -5.66 -2.46 -5.20
N SER A 182 -4.81 -1.45 -5.35
CA SER A 182 -4.44 -0.54 -4.28
C SER A 182 -5.65 -0.03 -3.49
N ILE A 183 -5.48 0.16 -2.17
CA ILE A 183 -6.48 0.81 -1.33
C ILE A 183 -6.92 2.19 -1.82
N MET A 184 -6.05 2.90 -2.56
CA MET A 184 -6.40 4.16 -3.19
C MET A 184 -7.59 4.00 -4.14
N ASP A 185 -7.64 2.89 -4.89
CA ASP A 185 -8.72 2.62 -5.84
C ASP A 185 -10.07 2.56 -5.11
N LEU A 186 -10.12 1.85 -3.99
CA LEU A 186 -11.32 1.76 -3.17
C LEU A 186 -11.69 3.13 -2.58
N ILE A 187 -10.74 3.82 -1.92
CA ILE A 187 -10.99 5.10 -1.23
C ILE A 187 -11.43 6.19 -2.20
N PHE A 188 -10.83 6.26 -3.37
CA PHE A 188 -11.19 7.29 -4.34
C PHE A 188 -12.54 7.03 -5.01
N ASN A 189 -13.02 5.79 -5.04
CA ASN A 189 -14.33 5.46 -5.59
C ASN A 189 -15.45 5.45 -4.55
N GLU A 190 -15.18 5.02 -3.32
CA GLU A 190 -16.18 4.80 -2.27
C GLU A 190 -16.07 5.79 -1.08
N GLY A 191 -14.97 6.53 -0.97
CA GLY A 191 -14.79 7.55 0.07
C GLY A 191 -14.92 6.95 1.47
N PRO A 192 -15.67 7.60 2.40
CA PRO A 192 -15.92 7.06 3.73
C PRO A 192 -16.58 5.67 3.73
N ASN A 193 -17.34 5.31 2.68
CA ASN A 193 -17.95 3.99 2.57
C ASN A 193 -16.93 2.86 2.37
N SER A 194 -15.66 3.18 2.04
CA SER A 194 -14.58 2.20 1.91
C SER A 194 -14.45 1.29 3.13
N ILE A 195 -14.79 1.79 4.32
CA ILE A 195 -14.74 1.00 5.55
C ILE A 195 -15.70 -0.20 5.54
N SER A 196 -16.86 -0.10 4.89
CA SER A 196 -17.83 -1.20 4.82
C SER A 196 -17.28 -2.39 4.03
N TYR A 197 -16.41 -2.13 3.05
CA TYR A 197 -15.72 -3.14 2.26
C TYR A 197 -14.51 -3.76 2.98
N LEU A 198 -13.97 -3.05 3.96
CA LEU A 198 -12.76 -3.46 4.68
C LEU A 198 -13.02 -4.27 5.94
N LYS A 199 -14.24 -4.17 6.49
CA LYS A 199 -14.69 -4.93 7.66
C LYS A 199 -14.89 -6.42 7.36
#